data_AF-A0A8H6TVE8-F1
#
_entry.id   AF-A0A8H6TVE8-F1
#
_cell.length_a   1.000
_cell.length_b   1.000
_cell.length_c   1.000
_cell.angle_alpha   90.00
_cell.angle_beta   90.00
_cell.angle_gamma   90.00
#
_symmetry.space_group_name_H-M   'P 1'
#
loop_
_entity.id
_entity.type
_entity.pdbx_description
1 polymer ?
#
loop_
_entity_poly.entity_id
_entity_poly.type
_entity_poly.pdbx_seq_one_letter_code
_entity_poly.pdbx_strand_id
1 'polypeptide(L)'
;MSAAAALVYPSPHTRPHHHRPRAPPSLPPPLEESDDLDANASAGAGCFAIARVNGVVHLVQLSVPATPVAPSALTTLNVKIFRHEFIHIFRFLEARTLHPGELHVIETVPPRAVCVDGDEEDGEVALARDVLARMSRLSAPVFGSGFGKAHGHVKYPSGAGHDQRRVVRTGAV
;
A
#
# COMPACT_ATOMS: atom_id res chain seq x y z
N MET A 1 -51.49 -9.50 -38.39
CA MET A 1 -51.68 -10.97 -38.51
C MET A 1 -52.23 -11.46 -37.19
N SER A 2 -53.23 -12.36 -37.18
CA SER A 2 -53.99 -12.73 -35.98
C SER A 2 -54.37 -14.21 -36.00
N ALA A 3 -54.85 -14.67 -34.83
CA ALA A 3 -55.45 -15.97 -34.51
C ALA A 3 -54.51 -17.17 -34.31
N ALA A 4 -54.62 -17.74 -33.12
CA ALA A 4 -54.14 -19.06 -32.76
C ALA A 4 -55.19 -20.14 -33.08
N ALA A 5 -54.77 -21.40 -33.17
CA ALA A 5 -55.57 -22.55 -32.75
C ALA A 5 -54.65 -23.76 -32.49
N ALA A 6 -54.96 -24.55 -31.47
CA ALA A 6 -54.35 -25.87 -31.25
C ALA A 6 -54.97 -26.93 -32.17
N LEU A 7 -54.40 -28.15 -32.21
CA LEU A 7 -55.06 -29.38 -31.72
C LEU A 7 -54.31 -30.68 -32.10
N VAL A 8 -54.36 -31.63 -31.15
CA VAL A 8 -54.43 -33.11 -31.32
C VAL A 8 -53.18 -33.91 -31.74
N TYR A 9 -52.82 -34.84 -30.84
CA TYR A 9 -51.86 -35.95 -30.96
C TYR A 9 -52.43 -37.15 -31.76
N PRO A 10 -51.59 -38.11 -32.18
CA PRO A 10 -51.65 -39.40 -31.48
C PRO A 10 -50.28 -40.07 -31.22
N SER A 11 -50.19 -40.81 -30.10
CA SER A 11 -49.11 -41.77 -29.81
C SER A 11 -49.27 -43.06 -30.64
N PRO A 12 -48.18 -43.81 -30.89
CA PRO A 12 -47.79 -44.91 -29.99
C PRO A 12 -46.24 -44.95 -29.75
N HIS A 13 -45.56 -45.95 -29.17
CA HIS A 13 -45.91 -47.34 -28.79
C HIS A 13 -45.15 -47.83 -27.52
N THR A 14 -45.69 -48.88 -26.91
CA THR A 14 -45.14 -49.79 -25.89
C THR A 14 -43.69 -50.30 -26.10
N ARG A 15 -42.94 -50.53 -25.00
CA ARG A 15 -42.10 -51.73 -24.76
C ARG A 15 -41.73 -51.88 -23.27
N PRO A 16 -41.26 -53.06 -22.78
CA PRO A 16 -41.72 -53.59 -21.49
C PRO A 16 -40.65 -53.72 -20.40
N HIS A 17 -41.13 -54.18 -19.24
CA HIS A 17 -40.41 -54.43 -17.99
C HIS A 17 -39.08 -55.20 -18.13
N HIS A 18 -38.05 -54.73 -17.45
CA HIS A 18 -37.10 -55.61 -16.76
C HIS A 18 -36.80 -55.06 -15.36
N HIS A 19 -37.27 -55.78 -14.33
CA HIS A 19 -36.83 -55.54 -12.97
C HIS A 19 -35.35 -55.93 -12.84
N ARG A 20 -34.51 -54.99 -12.41
CA ARG A 20 -33.15 -55.26 -11.92
C ARG A 20 -33.03 -54.75 -10.49
N PRO A 21 -32.93 -55.62 -9.48
CA PRO A 21 -32.74 -55.18 -8.10
C PRO A 21 -31.27 -54.83 -7.86
N ARG A 22 -30.95 -53.58 -7.49
CA ARG A 22 -29.63 -53.26 -6.91
C ARG A 22 -29.60 -51.96 -6.10
N ALA A 23 -29.13 -52.11 -4.86
CA ALA A 23 -28.68 -51.09 -3.90
C ALA A 23 -29.72 -50.09 -3.37
N PRO A 24 -29.73 -49.82 -2.04
CA PRO A 24 -30.44 -48.66 -1.49
C PRO A 24 -29.73 -47.37 -1.92
N PRO A 25 -30.45 -46.25 -2.11
CA PRO A 25 -29.82 -44.95 -2.28
C PRO A 25 -29.13 -44.58 -0.97
N SER A 26 -27.80 -44.52 -1.01
CA SER A 26 -27.01 -43.87 0.04
C SER A 26 -27.47 -42.43 0.18
N LEU A 27 -27.72 -42.02 1.43
CA LEU A 27 -28.15 -40.67 1.80
C LEU A 27 -27.26 -39.61 1.12
N PRO A 28 -27.82 -38.49 0.63
CA PRO A 28 -26.98 -37.34 0.32
C PRO A 28 -26.29 -36.88 1.61
N PRO A 29 -25.00 -36.47 1.57
CA PRO A 29 -24.39 -35.80 2.70
C PRO A 29 -25.21 -34.54 3.05
N PRO A 30 -25.27 -34.15 4.33
CA PRO A 30 -25.97 -32.93 4.71
C PRO A 30 -25.36 -31.71 4.01
N LEU A 31 -26.19 -30.69 3.84
CA LEU A 31 -25.75 -29.39 3.34
C LEU A 31 -24.72 -28.83 4.32
N GLU A 32 -23.44 -28.85 3.95
CA GLU A 32 -22.44 -28.01 4.61
C GLU A 32 -22.67 -26.58 4.11
N GLU A 33 -23.57 -25.89 4.82
CA GLU A 33 -23.37 -24.48 5.10
C GLU A 33 -21.92 -24.30 5.57
N SER A 34 -21.17 -23.48 4.83
CA SER A 34 -19.83 -23.05 5.22
C SER A 34 -19.76 -21.57 4.90
N ASP A 35 -19.58 -20.81 5.96
CA ASP A 35 -19.84 -19.39 6.10
C ASP A 35 -19.14 -18.50 5.07
N ASP A 36 -19.69 -17.30 4.93
CA ASP A 36 -19.17 -16.13 4.23
C ASP A 36 -17.64 -15.96 4.32
N LEU A 37 -16.94 -16.50 3.34
CA LEU A 37 -15.66 -15.98 2.90
C LEU A 37 -15.87 -15.24 1.58
N ASP A 38 -16.29 -13.98 1.69
CA ASP A 38 -15.98 -12.93 0.72
C ASP A 38 -14.46 -12.68 0.75
N ALA A 39 -13.72 -13.71 0.33
CA ALA A 39 -12.29 -13.70 0.10
C ALA A 39 -12.04 -13.00 -1.24
N ASN A 40 -12.46 -11.73 -1.30
CA ASN A 40 -12.12 -10.67 -2.22
C ASN A 40 -11.31 -11.17 -3.43
N ALA A 41 -12.01 -11.34 -4.56
CA ALA A 41 -11.45 -11.76 -5.83
C ALA A 41 -10.47 -10.71 -6.40
N SER A 42 -9.29 -10.66 -5.78
CA SER A 42 -8.16 -9.82 -6.14
C SER A 42 -6.86 -10.62 -5.99
N ALA A 43 -6.90 -11.89 -6.43
CA ALA A 43 -5.79 -12.83 -6.42
C ALA A 43 -4.61 -12.45 -7.36
N GLY A 44 -4.66 -11.25 -7.96
CA GLY A 44 -3.55 -10.60 -8.68
C GLY A 44 -3.08 -9.27 -8.05
N ALA A 45 -3.88 -8.64 -7.18
CA ALA A 45 -3.52 -7.35 -6.60
C ALA A 45 -2.51 -7.52 -5.46
N GLY A 46 -1.23 -7.35 -5.79
CA GLY A 46 -0.15 -7.35 -4.81
C GLY A 46 -0.35 -6.32 -3.69
N CYS A 47 0.18 -6.61 -2.49
CA CYS A 47 0.02 -5.76 -1.32
C CYS A 47 0.91 -4.51 -1.41
N PHE A 48 0.36 -3.34 -1.10
CA PHE A 48 1.12 -2.09 -1.01
C PHE A 48 1.83 -1.95 0.34
N ALA A 49 3.05 -1.42 0.32
CA ALA A 49 3.86 -1.16 1.51
C ALA A 49 4.78 0.04 1.32
N ILE A 50 5.13 0.71 2.42
CA ILE A 50 6.24 1.66 2.46
C ILE A 50 7.49 0.87 2.86
N ALA A 51 8.50 0.88 2.00
CA ALA A 51 9.72 0.09 2.18
C ALA A 51 10.97 0.92 1.86
N ARG A 52 12.11 0.52 2.43
CA ARG A 52 13.43 0.94 1.96
C ARG A 52 13.92 -0.04 0.91
N VAL A 53 14.24 0.48 -0.27
CA VAL A 53 14.96 -0.23 -1.34
C VAL A 53 16.32 0.45 -1.47
N ASN A 54 17.41 -0.29 -1.25
CA ASN A 54 18.78 0.26 -1.28
C ASN A 54 18.98 1.52 -0.40
N GLY A 55 18.28 1.59 0.73
CA GLY A 55 18.32 2.71 1.68
C GLY A 55 17.36 3.88 1.39
N VAL A 56 16.75 3.95 0.20
CA VAL A 56 15.78 5.00 -0.17
C VAL A 56 14.35 4.53 0.11
N VAL A 57 13.51 5.41 0.65
CA VAL A 57 12.10 5.08 0.99
C VAL A 57 11.20 5.23 -0.23
N HIS A 58 10.50 4.16 -0.58
CA HIS A 58 9.58 4.07 -1.71
C HIS A 58 8.22 3.48 -1.29
N LEU A 59 7.19 3.79 -2.08
CA LEU A 59 5.98 2.99 -2.12
C LEU A 59 6.25 1.79 -3.03
N VAL A 60 5.96 0.58 -2.56
CA VAL A 60 6.13 -0.65 -3.32
C VAL A 60 4.85 -1.47 -3.33
N GLN A 61 4.62 -2.23 -4.41
CA GLN A 61 3.61 -3.27 -4.50
C GLN A 61 4.30 -4.63 -4.57
N LEU A 62 3.88 -5.56 -3.71
CA LEU A 62 4.46 -6.90 -3.54
C LEU A 62 3.53 -7.95 -4.15
N SER A 63 3.98 -8.70 -5.15
CA SER A 63 3.15 -9.73 -5.82
C SER A 63 2.71 -10.88 -4.91
N VAL A 64 3.32 -11.03 -3.74
CA VAL A 64 2.97 -12.01 -2.70
C VAL A 64 2.77 -11.24 -1.39
N PRO A 65 1.72 -11.53 -0.60
CA PRO A 65 1.55 -10.91 0.71
C PRO A 65 2.79 -11.19 1.58
N ALA A 66 3.32 -10.13 2.20
CA ALA A 66 4.45 -10.19 3.12
C ALA A 66 4.07 -10.89 4.43
N THR A 67 3.86 -12.20 4.36
CA THR A 67 3.68 -13.06 5.52
C THR A 67 5.01 -13.15 6.29
N PRO A 68 4.98 -13.21 7.63
CA PRO A 68 6.20 -13.22 8.46
C PRO A 68 6.91 -14.58 8.48
N VAL A 69 6.69 -15.44 7.48
CA VAL A 69 7.53 -16.62 7.25
C VAL A 69 8.86 -16.09 6.73
N ALA A 70 9.89 -16.12 7.58
CA ALA A 70 11.19 -15.52 7.33
C ALA A 70 11.67 -15.85 5.90
N PRO A 71 11.81 -14.85 5.00
CA PRO A 71 12.11 -15.12 3.61
C PRO A 71 13.50 -15.74 3.52
N SER A 72 13.55 -17.01 3.13
CA SER A 72 14.79 -17.75 2.93
C SER A 72 15.72 -16.97 2.02
N ALA A 73 17.04 -17.01 2.28
CA ALA A 73 18.05 -16.25 1.54
C ALA A 73 18.18 -16.59 0.03
N LEU A 74 17.32 -17.50 -0.48
CA LEU A 74 17.21 -17.93 -1.87
C LEU A 74 15.89 -17.47 -2.54
N THR A 75 14.95 -16.89 -1.78
CA THR A 75 13.65 -16.43 -2.30
C THR A 75 13.75 -14.98 -2.73
N THR A 76 13.70 -14.73 -4.04
CA THR A 76 13.60 -13.38 -4.58
C THR A 76 12.17 -12.86 -4.51
N LEU A 77 12.04 -11.53 -4.38
CA LEU A 77 10.76 -10.84 -4.30
C LEU A 77 10.58 -9.97 -5.53
N ASN A 78 9.51 -10.19 -6.29
CA ASN A 78 9.10 -9.28 -7.36
C ASN A 78 8.32 -8.11 -6.76
N VAL A 79 8.84 -6.90 -6.96
CA VAL A 79 8.25 -5.66 -6.46
C VAL A 79 8.05 -4.67 -7.61
N LYS A 80 6.91 -3.98 -7.63
CA LYS A 80 6.76 -2.74 -8.40
C LYS A 80 7.13 -1.58 -7.49
N ILE A 81 8.04 -0.73 -7.94
CA ILE A 81 8.48 0.47 -7.23
C ILE A 81 7.76 1.66 -7.81
N PHE A 82 7.21 2.52 -6.95
CA PHE A 82 6.54 3.75 -7.35
C PHE A 82 7.31 4.96 -6.83
N ARG A 83 7.45 5.99 -7.66
CA ARG A 83 8.03 7.29 -7.28
C ARG A 83 6.92 8.27 -6.94
N HIS A 84 7.14 9.11 -5.94
CA HIS A 84 6.28 10.27 -5.68
C HIS A 84 6.47 11.28 -6.82
N GLU A 85 5.37 11.79 -7.38
CA GLU A 85 5.44 12.80 -8.44
C GLU A 85 4.72 14.10 -8.04
N PHE A 86 3.43 14.01 -7.64
CA PHE A 86 2.64 15.18 -7.27
C PHE A 86 1.70 14.91 -6.10
N ILE A 87 1.75 15.75 -5.06
CA ILE A 87 0.84 15.76 -3.91
C ILE A 87 0.72 14.37 -3.25
N HIS A 88 -0.21 13.53 -3.71
CA HIS A 88 -0.52 12.20 -3.19
C HIS A 88 -0.47 11.10 -4.26
N ILE A 89 -0.10 11.46 -5.50
CA ILE A 89 0.02 10.59 -6.67
C ILE A 89 1.45 10.05 -6.75
N PHE A 90 1.53 8.75 -6.94
CA PHE A 90 2.75 8.00 -7.17
C PHE A 90 2.66 7.34 -8.54
N ARG A 91 3.69 7.52 -9.37
CA ARG A 91 3.79 6.84 -10.66
C ARG A 91 4.66 5.60 -10.56
N PHE A 92 4.31 4.57 -11.32
CA PHE A 92 5.18 3.44 -11.55
C PHE A 92 6.56 3.92 -12.04
N LEU A 93 7.63 3.33 -11.48
CA LEU A 93 9.01 3.64 -11.80
C LEU A 93 9.69 2.45 -12.48
N GLU A 94 9.68 1.30 -11.81
CA GLU A 94 10.26 0.06 -12.33
C GLU A 94 9.64 -1.17 -11.63
N ALA A 95 9.61 -2.30 -12.33
CA ALA A 95 9.40 -3.60 -11.71
C ALA A 95 10.77 -4.27 -11.53
N ARG A 96 11.05 -4.75 -10.33
CA ARG A 96 12.36 -5.27 -9.96
C ARG A 96 12.25 -6.52 -9.09
N THR A 97 13.12 -7.48 -9.39
CA THR A 97 13.35 -8.67 -8.56
C THR A 97 14.44 -8.33 -7.55
N LEU A 98 14.11 -8.33 -6.26
CA LEU A 98 15.02 -7.98 -5.16
C LEU A 98 15.34 -9.18 -4.28
N HIS A 99 16.52 -9.17 -3.65
CA HIS A 99 16.82 -10.04 -2.52
C HIS A 99 16.16 -9.51 -1.24
N PRO A 100 15.69 -10.35 -0.29
CA PRO A 100 15.11 -9.88 0.97
C PRO A 100 16.02 -8.98 1.83
N GLY A 101 17.33 -9.02 1.63
CA GLY A 101 18.29 -8.11 2.26
C GLY A 101 18.34 -6.70 1.65
N GLU A 102 17.83 -6.51 0.43
CA GLU A 102 17.78 -5.23 -0.29
C GLU A 102 16.47 -4.47 -0.04
N LEU A 103 15.43 -5.18 0.39
CA LEU A 103 14.08 -4.69 0.65
C LEU A 103 13.76 -4.76 2.14
N HIS A 104 13.62 -3.59 2.79
CA HIS A 104 13.17 -3.51 4.18
C HIS A 104 11.80 -2.84 4.28
N VAL A 105 10.74 -3.64 4.45
CA VAL A 105 9.36 -3.14 4.67
C VAL A 105 9.26 -2.45 6.02
N ILE A 106 8.80 -1.19 6.03
CA ILE A 106 8.62 -0.38 7.24
C ILE A 106 7.18 -0.49 7.74
N GLU A 107 6.20 -0.27 6.87
CA GLU A 107 4.78 -0.45 7.17
C GLU A 107 4.03 -0.98 5.94
N THR A 108 3.03 -1.83 6.16
CA THR A 108 2.07 -2.23 5.12
C THR A 108 0.98 -1.17 4.99
N VAL A 109 0.59 -0.85 3.76
CA VAL A 109 -0.48 0.11 3.50
C VAL A 109 -1.80 -0.66 3.38
N PRO A 110 -2.84 -0.34 4.18
CA PRO A 110 -4.10 -1.05 4.09
C PRO A 110 -4.81 -0.72 2.76
N PRO A 111 -5.49 -1.68 2.09
CA PRO A 111 -6.07 -1.47 0.76
C PRO A 111 -6.98 -0.24 0.65
N ARG A 112 -7.79 0.03 1.69
CA ARG A 112 -8.66 1.22 1.80
C ARG A 112 -7.95 2.59 1.77
N ALA A 113 -6.62 2.61 1.90
CA ALA A 113 -5.80 3.81 1.87
C ALA A 113 -5.01 3.98 0.56
N VAL A 114 -5.30 3.12 -0.43
CA VAL A 114 -4.73 3.12 -1.77
C VAL A 114 -5.87 3.21 -2.77
N CYS A 115 -5.74 4.12 -3.74
CA CYS A 115 -6.53 4.12 -4.97
C CYS A 115 -5.56 3.88 -6.12
N VAL A 116 -5.93 2.98 -7.04
CA VAL A 116 -5.13 2.65 -8.23
C VAL A 116 -5.93 3.08 -9.43
N ASP A 117 -5.36 3.99 -10.22
CA ASP A 117 -5.97 4.61 -11.39
C ASP A 117 -5.19 4.17 -12.64
N GLY A 118 -5.88 3.47 -13.56
CA GLY A 118 -5.32 2.95 -14.81
C GLY A 118 -5.08 1.43 -14.81
N ASP A 119 -4.62 0.91 -15.96
CA ASP A 119 -4.27 -0.50 -16.15
C ASP A 119 -3.03 -0.91 -15.33
N GLU A 120 -2.95 -2.19 -14.97
CA GLU A 120 -2.01 -2.70 -13.97
C GLU A 120 -0.51 -2.53 -14.33
N GLU A 121 -0.14 -2.28 -15.60
CA GLU A 121 1.26 -2.16 -16.02
C GLU A 121 1.86 -0.76 -15.77
N ASP A 122 1.14 0.32 -16.10
CA ASP A 122 1.64 1.72 -16.00
C ASP A 122 1.01 2.52 -14.83
N GLY A 123 0.09 1.90 -14.09
CA GLY A 123 -0.89 2.56 -13.19
C GLY A 123 -0.35 3.65 -12.26
N GLU A 124 -1.17 4.70 -12.11
CA GLU A 124 -0.98 5.74 -11.10
C GLU A 124 -1.59 5.28 -9.77
N VAL A 125 -0.92 5.59 -8.66
CA VAL A 125 -1.34 5.16 -7.33
C VAL A 125 -1.49 6.37 -6.43
N ALA A 126 -2.72 6.64 -6.00
CA ALA A 126 -3.03 7.70 -5.04
C ALA A 126 -3.08 7.14 -3.61
N LEU A 127 -2.35 7.77 -2.68
CA LEU A 127 -2.36 7.41 -1.26
C LEU A 127 -3.24 8.32 -0.41
N ALA A 128 -3.84 7.76 0.63
CA ALA A 128 -4.48 8.55 1.67
C ALA A 128 -3.49 9.51 2.36
N ARG A 129 -3.99 10.70 2.74
CA ARG A 129 -3.14 11.81 3.25
C ARG A 129 -2.35 11.45 4.51
N ASP A 130 -2.89 10.58 5.36
CA ASP A 130 -2.22 10.12 6.58
C ASP A 130 -1.04 9.17 6.28
N VAL A 131 -1.15 8.35 5.23
CA VAL A 131 -0.08 7.45 4.75
C VAL A 131 1.03 8.28 4.13
N LEU A 132 0.68 9.20 3.22
CA LEU A 132 1.62 10.15 2.63
C LEU A 132 2.39 10.92 3.72
N ALA A 133 1.69 11.45 4.72
CA ALA A 133 2.32 12.19 5.81
C ALA A 133 3.29 11.32 6.65
N ARG A 134 3.03 10.01 6.80
CA ARG A 134 4.00 9.07 7.41
C ARG A 134 5.20 8.86 6.51
N MET A 135 4.99 8.59 5.22
CA MET A 135 6.06 8.41 4.25
C MET A 135 6.99 9.63 4.19
N SER A 136 6.46 10.86 4.16
CA SER A 136 7.28 12.08 4.19
C SER A 136 8.18 12.19 5.43
N ARG A 137 7.73 11.69 6.60
CA ARG A 137 8.56 11.66 7.83
C ARG A 137 9.64 10.58 7.77
N LEU A 138 9.40 9.48 7.06
CA LEU A 138 10.37 8.39 6.88
C LEU A 138 11.45 8.73 5.84
N SER A 139 11.10 9.55 4.84
CA SER A 139 12.00 10.05 3.80
C SER A 139 12.78 11.30 4.20
N ALA A 140 12.33 12.04 5.22
CA ALA A 140 13.06 13.21 5.71
C ALA A 140 14.42 12.79 6.31
N PRO A 141 15.52 13.48 5.98
CA PRO A 141 16.79 13.27 6.67
C PRO A 141 16.62 13.56 8.16
N VAL A 142 17.14 12.66 9.00
CA VAL A 142 17.02 12.74 10.48
C VAL A 142 17.94 13.84 11.03
N PHE A 143 17.62 15.09 10.73
CA PHE A 143 18.12 16.25 11.47
C PHE A 143 17.44 16.29 12.82
N GLY A 144 17.98 15.48 13.74
CA GLY A 144 17.72 15.40 15.18
C GLY A 144 16.36 15.91 15.68
N SER A 145 15.52 14.98 16.16
CA SER A 145 14.37 15.26 17.03
C SER A 145 14.82 15.78 18.42
N GLY A 146 15.42 16.96 18.44
CA GLY A 146 15.93 17.67 19.60
C GLY A 146 15.82 19.18 19.40
N PHE A 147 16.05 19.95 20.48
CA PHE A 147 16.03 21.42 20.49
C PHE A 147 14.64 22.10 20.43
N GLY A 148 13.69 21.54 21.18
CA GLY A 148 12.48 22.24 21.67
C GLY A 148 12.62 22.88 23.06
N LYS A 149 13.84 23.20 23.51
CA LYS A 149 14.11 23.85 24.82
C LYS A 149 15.36 24.72 24.74
N ALA A 150 15.16 26.00 24.39
CA ALA A 150 16.20 27.03 24.48
C ALA A 150 15.71 28.17 25.38
N HIS A 151 16.03 28.09 26.68
CA HIS A 151 15.99 29.26 27.56
C HIS A 151 17.15 30.20 27.16
N GLY A 152 16.94 30.99 26.11
CA GLY A 152 17.87 32.02 25.64
C GLY A 152 17.41 33.41 26.07
N HIS A 153 17.64 33.77 27.33
CA HIS A 153 17.38 35.12 27.83
C HIS A 153 18.30 36.13 27.11
N VAL A 154 17.79 36.78 26.06
CA VAL A 154 18.50 37.86 25.34
C VAL A 154 18.67 39.06 26.28
N LYS A 155 19.83 39.14 26.92
CA LYS A 155 20.19 40.26 27.79
C LYS A 155 20.81 41.37 26.94
N TYR A 156 19.99 42.31 26.48
CA TYR A 156 20.46 43.50 25.78
C TYR A 156 21.47 44.27 26.67
N PRO A 157 22.65 44.65 26.17
CA PRO A 157 23.55 45.52 26.91
C PRO A 157 22.93 46.92 26.99
N SER A 158 22.60 47.35 28.21
CA SER A 158 22.10 48.70 28.48
C SER A 158 23.22 49.71 28.22
N GLY A 159 22.99 50.62 27.27
CA GLY A 159 23.90 51.71 26.94
C GLY A 159 23.89 52.80 28.01
N ALA A 160 24.60 52.60 29.11
CA ALA A 160 24.93 53.66 30.05
C ALA A 160 26.05 54.53 29.45
N GLY A 161 25.73 55.77 29.08
CA GLY A 161 26.75 56.75 28.71
C GLY A 161 27.53 57.21 29.94
N HIS A 162 28.78 57.61 29.76
CA HIS A 162 29.37 58.65 30.60
C HIS A 162 30.45 59.44 29.86
N ASP A 163 30.19 60.75 29.80
CA ASP A 163 31.09 61.84 29.46
C ASP A 163 32.37 61.81 30.34
N GLN A 164 33.56 62.10 29.77
CA GLN A 164 34.51 63.17 30.19
C GLN A 164 36.01 62.93 29.93
N ARG A 165 36.63 63.97 29.33
CA ARG A 165 38.05 64.41 29.49
C ARG A 165 39.14 63.46 28.91
N ARG A 166 40.35 63.92 28.55
CA ARG A 166 40.98 65.25 28.66
C ARG A 166 42.01 65.48 27.54
N VAL A 167 42.19 66.75 27.20
CA VAL A 167 43.31 67.38 26.48
C VAL A 167 44.71 66.78 26.78
N VAL A 168 45.52 66.58 25.73
CA VAL A 168 46.96 66.89 25.73
C VAL A 168 47.34 67.59 24.41
N ARG A 169 48.08 68.70 24.51
CA ARG A 169 48.70 69.44 23.39
C ARG A 169 50.17 69.04 23.24
N THR A 170 50.66 68.88 22.00
CA THR A 170 52.03 69.21 21.49
C THR A 170 52.13 68.67 20.05
N GLY A 171 52.73 69.32 19.04
CA GLY A 171 53.31 70.67 18.95
C GLY A 171 54.52 70.69 17.98
N ALA A 172 54.56 71.66 17.05
CA ALA A 172 55.68 72.01 16.13
C ALA A 172 56.18 70.89 15.16
N VAL A 173 56.80 71.17 14.02
CA VAL A 173 57.31 72.44 13.42
C VAL A 173 56.66 72.66 12.05
#